data_AF-A0A0N0TDB7-F1
#
_entry.id   AF-A0A0N0TDB7-F1
#
_cell.length_a   1.000
_cell.length_b   1.000
_cell.length_c   1.000
_cell.angle_alpha   90.00
_cell.angle_beta   90.00
_cell.angle_gamma   90.00
#
_symmetry.space_group_name_H-M   'P 1'
#
loop_
_entity.id
_entity.type
_entity.pdbx_description
1 polymer ?
#
loop_
_entity_poly.entity_id
_entity_poly.type
_entity_poly.pdbx_seq_one_letter_code
_entity_poly.pdbx_strand_id
1 'polypeptide(L)' 'MRIVRIEDACAPDPRGTLPGRGAYVHPAQVCLDQAVRRRAFPRALRVPGPLDTKALRRYVEQTTVAEQATP' A
#
# COMPACT_ATOMS: atom_id res chain seq x y z
N MET A 1 1.95 7.78 -1.55
CA MET A 1 0.91 6.90 -2.12
C MET A 1 -0.11 6.51 -1.07
N ARG A 2 -1.41 6.58 -1.38
CA ARG A 2 -2.49 6.12 -0.51
C ARG A 2 -2.75 4.63 -0.79
N ILE A 3 -2.99 3.88 0.27
CA ILE A 3 -3.32 2.45 0.25
C ILE A 3 -4.64 2.31 0.97
N VAL A 4 -5.61 1.65 0.36
CA VAL A 4 -6.90 1.40 0.96
C VAL A 4 -7.07 -0.09 1.23
N ARG A 5 -7.95 -0.40 2.18
CA ARG A 5 -8.41 -1.75 2.40
C ARG A 5 -9.53 -2.08 1.43
N ILE A 6 -9.38 -3.15 0.66
CA ILE A 6 -10.49 -3.78 -0.06
C ILE A 6 -10.65 -5.16 0.56
N GLU A 7 -11.73 -5.35 1.31
CA GLU A 7 -12.01 -6.59 2.06
C GLU A 7 -10.82 -6.96 2.97
N ASP A 8 -10.08 -8.01 2.62
CA ASP A 8 -8.93 -8.53 3.36
C ASP A 8 -7.57 -8.29 2.65
N ALA A 9 -7.58 -7.44 1.61
CA ALA A 9 -6.39 -7.08 0.84
C ALA A 9 -6.05 -5.59 0.92
N CYS A 10 -4.76 -5.28 0.86
CA CYS A 10 -4.26 -3.93 0.66
C CYS A 10 -4.23 -3.60 -0.84
N ALA A 11 -5.01 -2.60 -1.24
CA ALA A 11 -5.04 -2.09 -2.61
C ALA A 11 -4.40 -0.69 -2.68
N PRO A 12 -3.57 -0.42 -3.70
CA PRO A 12 -3.06 0.92 -3.96
C PRO A 12 -4.19 1.82 -4.49
N ASP A 13 -4.33 3.02 -3.91
CA ASP A 13 -5.25 4.05 -4.37
C ASP A 13 -4.46 5.31 -4.77
N PRO A 14 -3.81 5.33 -5.94
CA PRO A 14 -3.08 6.51 -6.41
C PRO A 14 -4.00 7.71 -6.65
N ARG A 15 -5.28 7.48 -6.97
CA ARG A 15 -6.24 8.53 -7.33
C ARG A 15 -6.99 9.12 -6.12
N GLY A 16 -6.87 8.51 -4.93
CA GLY A 16 -7.57 8.97 -3.74
C GLY A 16 -9.09 8.82 -3.80
N THR A 17 -9.60 8.04 -4.76
CA THR A 17 -11.02 7.96 -5.10
C THR A 17 -11.75 6.84 -4.37
N LEU A 18 -11.03 5.93 -3.69
CA LEU A 18 -11.67 4.78 -3.08
C LEU A 18 -12.25 5.13 -1.69
N PRO A 19 -13.52 4.73 -1.43
CA PRO A 19 -14.15 4.92 -0.13
C PRO A 19 -13.57 3.97 0.91
N GLY A 20 -13.43 4.44 2.14
CA GLY A 20 -12.93 3.65 3.27
C GLY A 20 -11.66 4.20 3.91
N ARG A 21 -11.10 3.42 4.85
CA ARG A 21 -9.86 3.81 5.54
C ARG A 21 -8.66 3.65 4.61
N GLY A 22 -7.88 4.72 4.51
CA GLY A 22 -6.61 4.73 3.81
C GLY A 22 -5.43 4.81 4.77
N ALA A 23 -4.31 4.22 4.38
CA ALA A 23 -2.98 4.42 4.95
C ALA A 23 -2.10 5.10 3.92
N TYR A 24 -1.18 5.96 4.36
CA TYR A 24 -0.22 6.62 3.48
C TYR A 24 1.16 6.02 3.69
N VAL A 25 1.80 5.66 2.59
CA VAL A 25 3.22 5.28 2.58
C VAL A 25 3.92 5.92 1.39
N HIS A 26 5.22 6.05 1.50
CA HIS A 26 6.05 6.47 0.38
C HIS A 26 6.05 5.35 -0.69
N PRO A 27 5.91 5.66 -2.01
CA PRO A 27 5.96 4.69 -3.10
C PRO A 27 7.40 4.19 -3.33
N ALA A 28 8.03 3.67 -2.28
CA ALA A 28 9.36 3.07 -2.32
C ALA A 28 9.25 1.64 -1.79
N GLN A 29 9.86 0.69 -2.49
CA GLN A 29 9.88 -0.73 -2.09
C GLN A 29 10.36 -0.90 -0.64
N VAL A 30 11.40 -0.14 -0.24
CA VAL A 30 11.96 -0.14 1.11
C VAL A 30 10.97 0.33 2.18
N CYS A 31 10.14 1.32 1.88
CA CYS A 31 9.13 1.83 2.80
C CYS A 31 7.96 0.86 2.93
N LEU A 32 7.57 0.23 1.80
CA LEU A 32 6.56 -0.81 1.80
C LEU A 32 7.00 -2.01 2.64
N ASP A 33 8.21 -2.54 2.41
CA ASP A 33 8.73 -3.71 3.11
C ASP A 33 8.78 -3.47 4.63
N GLN A 34 9.31 -2.31 5.05
CA GLN A 34 9.30 -1.91 6.46
C GLN A 34 7.89 -1.83 7.04
N ALA A 35 6.92 -1.28 6.29
CA ALA A 35 5.54 -1.18 6.74
C ALA A 35 4.85 -2.56 6.85
N VAL A 36 5.12 -3.48 5.92
CA VAL A 36 4.65 -4.87 6.00
C VAL A 36 5.28 -5.58 7.20
N ARG A 37 6.60 -5.49 7.34
CA ARG A 37 7.37 -6.15 8.41
C ARG A 37 6.94 -5.67 9.80
N ARG A 38 6.64 -4.38 9.96
CA ARG A 38 6.15 -3.78 11.22
C ARG A 38 4.64 -3.92 11.42
N ARG A 39 3.91 -4.58 10.51
CA ARG A 39 2.44 -4.69 10.51
C ARG A 39 1.75 -3.32 10.63
N ALA A 40 2.28 -2.32 9.92
CA ALA A 40 1.74 -0.97 9.93
C ALA A 40 0.36 -0.89 9.24
N PHE A 41 0.14 -1.66 8.16
CA PHE A 41 -1.14 -1.65 7.43
C PHE A 41 -2.31 -2.22 8.24
N PRO A 42 -2.22 -3.42 8.84
CA PRO A 42 -3.30 -3.92 9.71
C PRO A 42 -3.61 -2.95 10.86
N ARG A 43 -2.58 -2.31 11.42
CA ARG A 43 -2.73 -1.31 12.49
C ARG A 43 -3.45 -0.04 12.01
N ALA A 44 -3.04 0.51 10.86
CA ALA A 44 -3.64 1.72 10.30
C ALA A 44 -5.08 1.48 9.79
N LEU A 45 -5.31 0.32 9.18
CA LEU A 45 -6.60 -0.08 8.60
C LEU A 45 -7.54 -0.75 9.63
N ARG A 46 -7.09 -0.91 10.88
CA ARG A 46 -7.82 -1.55 11.99
C ARG A 46 -8.42 -2.92 11.60
N VAL A 47 -7.58 -3.79 11.05
CA VAL A 47 -7.97 -5.16 10.68
C VAL A 47 -7.41 -6.14 11.70
N PRO A 48 -8.25 -7.00 12.30
CA PRO A 48 -7.79 -8.10 13.12
C PRO A 48 -7.32 -9.25 12.22
N GLY A 49 -6.11 -9.15 11.68
CA GLY A 49 -5.53 -10.23 10.88
C GLY A 49 -4.42 -9.83 9.90
N PRO A 50 -3.77 -10.82 9.27
CA PRO A 50 -2.88 -10.58 8.16
C PRO A 50 -3.68 -10.03 6.98
N LEU A 51 -3.27 -8.87 6.47
CA LEU A 51 -3.76 -8.36 5.18
C LEU A 51 -2.89 -8.89 4.06
N ASP A 52 -3.50 -9.28 2.94
CA ASP A 52 -2.72 -9.60 1.76
C ASP A 52 -2.12 -8.33 1.16
N THR A 53 -0.79 -8.29 1.11
CA THR A 53 0.00 -7.17 0.56
C THR A 53 0.68 -7.53 -0.75
N LYS A 54 0.42 -8.72 -1.29
CA LYS A 54 1.06 -9.21 -2.52
C LYS A 54 0.71 -8.36 -3.74
N ALA A 55 -0.57 -7.98 -3.88
CA ALA A 55 -1.03 -7.08 -4.93
C ALA A 55 -0.39 -5.68 -4.80
N LEU A 56 -0.34 -5.17 -3.56
CA LEU A 56 0.30 -3.89 -3.25
C LEU A 56 1.80 -3.91 -3.57
N ARG A 57 2.53 -4.98 -3.25
CA ARG A 57 3.97 -5.11 -3.53
C ARG A 57 4.25 -5.11 -5.03
N ARG A 58 3.47 -5.86 -5.80
CA ARG A 58 3.57 -5.87 -7.27
C ARG A 58 3.29 -4.50 -7.87
N TYR A 59 2.30 -3.79 -7.32
CA TYR A 59 2.00 -2.43 -7.77
C TYR A 59 3.13 -1.45 -7.44
N VAL A 60 3.64 -1.47 -6.20
CA VAL A 60 4.77 -0.60 -5.82
C VAL A 60 5.99 -0.88 -6.69
N GLU A 61 6.31 -2.15 -6.96
CA GLU A 61 7.37 -2.53 -7.91
C GLU A 61 7.18 -1.90 -9.29
N GLN A 62 5.96 -1.94 -9.83
CA GLN A 62 5.62 -1.35 -11.13
C GLN A 62 5.64 0.19 -11.09
N THR A 63 5.15 0.80 -10.01
CA THR A 63 5.08 2.25 -9.86
C THR A 63 6.44 2.86 -9.54
N THR A 64 7.31 2.20 -8.77
CA THR A 64 8.69 2.69 -8.57
C THR A 64 9.40 2.84 -9.91
N VAL A 65 9.17 1.92 -10.85
CA VAL A 65 9.75 2.00 -12.21
C VAL A 65 9.12 3.14 -13.01
N ALA A 66 7.81 3.40 -12.85
CA ALA A 66 7.11 4.48 -13.53
C ALA A 66 7.44 5.87 -12.96
N GLU A 67 7.64 6.01 -11.65
CA GLU A 67 7.93 7.28 -10.98
C GLU A 67 9.40 7.69 -11.14
N GLN A 68 10.31 6.72 -11.35
CA GLN A 68 11.70 6.99 -11.79
C GLN A 68 11.79 7.46 -13.25
N ALA A 69 10.70 7.39 -14.03
CA ALA A 69 10.65 7.77 -15.45
C ALA A 69 10.01 9.14 -15.71
N THR A 70 9.69 9.92 -14.66
CA THR A 70 9.25 11.31 -14.82
C THR A 70 10.40 12.26 -14.45
N PRO A 71 11.08 12.89 -15.44
CA PRO A 71 12.07 13.94 -15.21
C PRO A 71 11.45 15.27 -14.75
#